data_AF-A0A4Y2N847-F1
#
_entry.id   AF-A0A4Y2N847-F1
#
_cell.length_a   1.000
_cell.length_b   1.000
_cell.length_c   1.000
_cell.angle_alpha   90.00
_cell.angle_beta   90.00
_cell.angle_gamma   90.00
#
_symmetry.space_group_name_H-M   'P 1'
#
loop_
_entity.id
_entity.type
_entity.pdbx_description
1 polymer ?
#
loop_
_entity_poly.entity_id
_entity_poly.type
_entity_poly.pdbx_seq_one_letter_code
_entity_poly.pdbx_strand_id
1 'polypeptide(L)' 'MDNATSHPDYLKLKNINLVFLPPNTTSMLQSLDQGIIRSFKVGYRELLLRHVLSQISSCKSSQELVKSVSGLDAIS' A
#
# COMPACT_ATOMS: atom_id res chain seq x y z
N MET A 1 -4.39 11.18 -13.72
CA MET A 1 -3.12 10.59 -13.27
C MET A 1 -2.52 11.48 -12.20
N ASP A 2 -1.74 10.90 -11.31
CA ASP A 2 -0.88 11.62 -10.39
C ASP A 2 0.33 12.21 -11.12
N ASN A 3 1.06 13.10 -10.44
CA ASN A 3 2.18 13.84 -11.02
C ASN A 3 3.53 13.16 -10.74
N ALA A 4 3.57 11.83 -10.69
CA ALA A 4 4.83 11.11 -10.52
C ALA A 4 5.76 11.39 -11.70
N THR A 5 7.07 11.49 -11.46
CA THR A 5 8.07 11.77 -12.51
C THR A 5 8.13 10.70 -13.61
N SER A 6 7.62 9.50 -13.32
CA SER A 6 7.43 8.41 -14.29
C SER A 6 6.27 8.63 -15.25
N HIS A 7 5.44 9.65 -15.04
CA HIS A 7 4.28 9.96 -15.85
C HIS A 7 4.58 11.13 -16.79
N PRO A 8 4.78 10.87 -18.10
CA PRO A 8 5.13 11.92 -19.03
C PRO A 8 3.92 12.81 -19.36
N ASP A 9 4.04 14.11 -19.05
CA ASP A 9 3.01 15.12 -19.29
C ASP A 9 2.78 15.40 -20.80
N TYR A 10 3.71 14.97 -21.66
CA TYR A 10 3.67 15.21 -23.11
C TYR A 10 2.99 14.10 -23.92
N LEU A 11 2.40 13.11 -23.26
CA LEU A 11 1.87 11.93 -23.93
C LEU A 11 0.53 12.24 -24.62
N LYS A 12 0.56 12.38 -25.94
CA LYS A 12 -0.65 12.59 -26.77
C LYS A 12 -1.25 11.25 -27.21
N LEU A 13 -2.40 10.91 -26.64
CA LEU A 13 -3.18 9.73 -27.01
C LEU A 13 -4.24 10.10 -28.05
N LYS A 14 -4.46 9.24 -29.05
CA LYS A 14 -5.40 9.52 -30.16
C LYS A 14 -6.88 9.51 -29.76
N ASN A 15 -7.23 8.76 -28.72
CA ASN A 15 -8.63 8.51 -28.33
C ASN A 15 -8.88 8.65 -26.82
N ILE A 16 -7.89 9.11 -26.06
CA ILE A 16 -7.96 9.21 -24.61
C ILE A 16 -7.49 10.62 -24.24
N ASN A 17 -8.28 11.32 -23.43
CA ASN A 17 -7.84 12.57 -22.82
C ASN A 17 -7.19 12.25 -21.47
N LEU A 18 -5.91 12.60 -21.33
CA LEU A 18 -5.19 12.38 -20.09
C LEU A 18 -5.22 13.66 -19.25
N VAL A 19 -5.82 13.59 -18.07
CA VAL A 19 -5.92 14.70 -17.12
C VAL A 19 -5.11 14.38 -15.87
N PHE A 20 -4.27 15.33 -15.46
CA PHE A 20 -3.48 15.24 -14.24
C PHE A 20 -4.22 15.86 -13.06
N LEU A 21 -4.08 15.24 -11.90
CA LEU A 21 -4.60 15.77 -10.65
C LEU A 21 -3.72 16.95 -10.20
N PRO A 22 -4.22 17.87 -9.35
CA PRO A 22 -3.39 18.93 -8.79
C PRO A 22 -2.12 18.38 -8.10
N PRO A 23 -1.01 19.14 -8.07
CA PRO A 23 0.17 18.76 -7.31
C PRO A 23 -0.19 18.62 -5.81
N ASN A 24 0.44 17.64 -5.14
CA ASN A 24 0.14 17.25 -3.75
C ASN A 24 -1.30 16.76 -3.50
N THR A 25 -1.95 16.19 -4.52
CA THR A 25 -3.24 15.53 -4.33
C THR A 25 -3.10 14.38 -3.34
N THR A 26 -3.77 14.48 -2.20
CA THR A 26 -3.77 13.45 -1.17
C THR A 26 -4.37 12.16 -1.72
N SER A 27 -3.93 11.01 -1.20
CA SER A 27 -4.46 9.69 -1.53
C SER A 27 -5.99 9.56 -1.41
N MET A 28 -6.65 10.50 -0.75
CA MET A 28 -8.11 10.57 -0.67
C MET A 28 -8.79 10.91 -2.00
N LEU A 29 -8.14 11.66 -2.88
CA LEU A 29 -8.69 12.01 -4.19
C LEU A 29 -8.32 10.98 -5.27
N GLN A 30 -7.31 10.14 -5.03
CA GLN A 30 -6.87 9.14 -5.99
C GLN A 30 -7.68 7.86 -5.83
N SER A 31 -8.49 7.53 -6.84
CA SER A 31 -9.37 6.36 -6.80
C SER A 31 -8.63 5.04 -6.62
N LEU A 32 -7.40 4.92 -7.14
CA LEU A 32 -6.54 3.75 -6.96
C LEU A 32 -6.13 3.56 -5.49
N ASP A 33 -5.72 4.64 -4.85
CA ASP A 33 -5.32 4.65 -3.44
C ASP A 33 -6.50 4.29 -2.53
N GLN A 34 -7.66 4.92 -2.76
CA GLN A 34 -8.84 4.74 -1.93
C GLN A 34 -9.53 3.37 -2.12
N GLY A 35 -9.41 2.78 -3.30
CA GLY A 35 -9.95 1.47 -3.63
C GLY A 35 -8.99 0.34 -3.34
N ILE A 36 -8.14 0.05 -4.32
CA ILE A 36 -7.35 -1.19 -4.38
C ILE A 36 -6.25 -1.17 -3.32
N ILE A 37 -5.47 -0.08 -3.22
CA ILE A 37 -4.34 -0.02 -2.28
C ILE A 37 -4.85 -0.05 -0.83
N ARG A 38 -5.91 0.69 -0.50
CA ARG A 38 -6.55 0.61 0.82
C ARG A 38 -6.98 -0.82 1.16
N SER A 39 -7.68 -1.48 0.24
CA SER A 39 -8.16 -2.85 0.46
C SER A 39 -7.00 -3.84 0.64
N PHE A 40 -5.95 -3.69 -0.16
CA PHE A 40 -4.73 -4.48 -0.05
C PHE A 40 -4.03 -4.28 1.29
N LYS A 41 -3.84 -3.02 1.74
CA LYS A 41 -3.25 -2.71 3.05
C LYS A 41 -4.04 -3.32 4.20
N VAL A 42 -5.38 -3.25 4.15
CA VAL A 42 -6.24 -3.86 5.17
C VAL A 42 -6.06 -5.38 5.20
N GLY A 43 -6.13 -6.05 4.05
CA GLY A 43 -5.96 -7.50 3.96
C GLY A 43 -4.57 -7.96 4.41
N TYR A 44 -3.52 -7.21 4.04
CA TYR A 44 -2.16 -7.48 4.50
C TYR A 44 -2.02 -7.36 6.02
N ARG A 45 -2.59 -6.31 6.63
CA ARG A 45 -2.60 -6.15 8.09
C ARG A 45 -3.35 -7.27 8.80
N GLU A 46 -4.48 -7.71 8.25
CA GLU A 46 -5.23 -8.85 8.79
C GLU A 46 -4.39 -10.14 8.74
N LEU A 47 -3.70 -10.40 7.63
CA LEU A 47 -2.81 -11.55 7.49
C LEU A 47 -1.64 -11.49 8.47
N LEU A 48 -1.01 -10.32 8.61
CA LEU A 48 0.10 -10.08 9.53
C LEU A 48 -0.34 -10.33 10.98
N LEU A 49 -1.48 -9.78 11.40
CA LEU A 49 -2.02 -9.98 12.74
C LEU A 49 -2.34 -11.45 13.01
N ARG A 50 -2.93 -12.16 12.04
CA ARG A 50 -3.16 -13.61 12.16
C ARG A 50 -1.86 -14.39 12.31
N HIS A 51 -0.84 -14.04 11.53
CA HIS A 51 0.48 -14.67 11.64
C HIS A 51 1.07 -14.46 13.04
N VAL A 52 1.11 -13.21 13.51
CA VAL A 52 1.60 -12.85 14.85
C VAL A 52 0.84 -13.61 15.94
N LEU A 53 -0.50 -13.62 15.89
CA LEU A 53 -1.33 -14.33 16.87
C LEU A 53 -1.08 -15.84 16.86
N SER A 54 -0.94 -16.45 15.68
CA SER A 54 -0.60 -17.87 15.56
C SER A 54 0.73 -18.21 16.23
N GLN A 55 1.73 -17.33 16.10
CA GLN A 55 3.06 -17.54 16.69
C GLN A 55 3.03 -17.39 18.22
N ILE A 56 2.22 -16.44 18.73
CA ILE A 56 1.97 -16.29 20.17
C ILE A 56 1.27 -17.53 20.73
N SER A 57 0.21 -18.01 20.06
CA SER A 57 -0.50 -19.22 20.48
C SER A 57 0.37 -20.48 20.45
N SER A 58 1.40 -20.48 19.60
CA SER A 58 2.40 -21.55 19.51
C SER A 58 3.52 -21.44 20.58
N CYS A 59 3.38 -20.54 21.57
CA CYS A 59 4.37 -20.28 22.64
C CYS A 59 5.77 -19.89 22.13
N LYS A 60 5.89 -19.33 20.93
CA LYS A 60 7.18 -18.82 20.44
C LYS A 60 7.60 -17.62 21.28
N SER A 61 8.87 -17.58 21.64
CA SER A 61 9.44 -16.47 22.42
C SER A 61 9.26 -15.14 21.68
N SER A 62 9.04 -14.05 22.42
CA SER A 62 8.93 -12.69 21.86
C SER A 62 10.09 -12.33 20.93
N GLN A 63 11.29 -12.89 21.16
CA GLN A 63 12.46 -12.67 20.30
C GLN A 63 12.37 -13.36 18.93
N GLU A 64 11.66 -14.47 18.84
CA GLU A 64 11.45 -15.22 17.60
C GLU A 64 10.32 -14.59 16.77
N LEU A 65 9.34 -14.01 17.46
CA LEU A 65 8.24 -13.26 16.86
C LEU A 65 8.73 -11.99 16.17
N VAL A 66 9.59 -11.20 16.83
CA VAL A 66 10.16 -9.98 16.23
C VAL A 66 10.99 -10.28 14.98
N LYS A 67 11.61 -11.47 14.88
CA LYS A 67 12.32 -11.88 13.65
C LYS A 67 11.39 -12.23 12.50
N SER A 68 10.16 -12.67 12.79
CA SER A 68 9.16 -12.98 11.77
C SER A 68 8.43 -11.75 11.23
N VAL A 69 8.52 -10.61 11.92
CA VAL A 69 7.97 -9.32 11.47
C VAL A 69 9.11 -8.47 10.91
N SER A 70 9.04 -8.17 9.61
CA SER A 70 10.08 -7.41 8.91
C SER A 70 9.91 -5.89 9.11
N GLY A 71 10.97 -5.11 8.88
CA GLY A 71 10.88 -3.65 8.91
C GLY A 71 9.90 -3.06 7.87
N LEU A 72 9.64 -3.77 6.78
CA LEU A 72 8.66 -3.38 5.77
C LEU A 72 7.21 -3.51 6.28
N ASP A 73 7.00 -4.44 7.20
CA ASP A 73 5.70 -4.67 7.85
C ASP A 73 5.37 -3.48 8.79
N ALA A 74 6.39 -2.80 9.32
CA ALA A 74 6.25 -1.63 10.19
C ALA A 74 5.91 -0.34 9.42
N ILE A 75 6.20 -0.28 8.12
CA ILE A 75 5.98 0.91 7.26
C ILE A 75 4.64 0.83 6.51
N SER A 76 4.02 -0.35 6.40
CA SER A 76 2.83 -0.63 5.56
C SER A 76 1.51 -0.01 6.03
#